data_AF-A0A376UGA3-F1
#
_entry.id   AF-A0A376UGA3-F1
#
_cell.length_a   1.000
_cell.length_b   1.000
_cell.length_c   1.000
_cell.angle_alpha   90.00
_cell.angle_beta   90.00
_cell.angle_gamma   90.00
#
_symmetry.space_group_name_H-M   'P 1'
#
loop_
_entity.id
_entity.type
_entity.pdbx_description
1 polymer ?
#
loop_
_entity_poly.entity_id
_entity_poly.type
_entity_poly.pdbx_seq_one_letter_code
_entity_poly.pdbx_strand_id
1 'polypeptide(L)' 'MLIDRGEVKKEDMSMQAIRHWGETHSEAEVRELLEQNPSFVSLNRNLLHR' A
#
# COMPACT_ATOMS: atom_id res chain seq x y z
N MET A 1 -5.58 -9.49 -2.15
CA MET A 1 -4.34 -8.83 -1.67
C MET A 1 -3.19 -9.14 -2.64
N LEU A 2 -2.05 -8.42 -2.59
CA LEU A 2 -0.91 -8.65 -3.51
C LEU A 2 -0.41 -10.11 -3.53
N ILE A 3 -0.40 -10.77 -2.37
CA ILE A 3 -0.03 -12.20 -2.27
C ILE A 3 -1.05 -13.08 -2.99
N ASP A 4 -2.35 -12.87 -2.78
CA ASP A 4 -3.41 -13.67 -3.42
C ASP A 4 -3.43 -13.50 -4.93
N ARG A 5 -3.02 -12.32 -5.42
CA ARG A 5 -2.88 -12.01 -6.85
C ARG A 5 -1.58 -12.59 -7.45
N GLY A 6 -0.65 -13.07 -6.63
CA GLY A 6 0.66 -13.58 -7.08
C GLY A 6 1.68 -12.49 -7.41
N GLU A 7 1.35 -11.22 -7.13
CA GLU A 7 2.19 -10.05 -7.43
C GLU A 7 3.44 -9.96 -6.54
N VAL A 8 3.32 -10.43 -5.31
CA VAL A 8 4.42 -10.47 -4.33
C VAL A 8 4.38 -11.81 -3.61
N LYS A 9 5.49 -12.54 -3.59
CA LYS A 9 5.59 -13.79 -2.82
C LYS A 9 5.48 -13.49 -1.32
N LYS A 10 4.90 -14.42 -0.56
CA LYS A 10 4.71 -14.26 0.89
C LYS A 10 6.02 -14.01 1.65
N GLU A 11 7.10 -14.68 1.25
CA GLU A 11 8.45 -14.55 1.82
C GLU A 11 9.14 -13.21 1.51
N ASP A 12 8.71 -12.52 0.45
CA ASP A 12 9.28 -11.24 0.00
C ASP A 12 8.44 -10.03 0.46
N MET A 13 7.33 -10.26 1.17
CA MET A 13 6.40 -9.20 1.56
C MET A 13 7.03 -8.22 2.55
N SER A 14 7.14 -6.95 2.13
CA SER A 14 7.67 -5.85 2.93
C SER A 14 7.11 -4.50 2.46
N MET A 15 7.29 -3.43 3.26
CA MET A 15 6.93 -2.07 2.83
C MET A 15 7.66 -1.64 1.56
N GLN A 16 8.88 -2.13 1.34
CA GLN A 16 9.65 -1.85 0.13
C GLN A 16 9.06 -2.58 -1.07
N ALA A 17 8.60 -3.84 -0.91
CA ALA A 17 7.92 -4.57 -1.97
C ALA A 17 6.59 -3.90 -2.37
N ILE A 18 5.79 -3.44 -1.39
CA ILE A 18 4.55 -2.69 -1.65
C ILE A 18 4.84 -1.38 -2.38
N ARG A 19 5.88 -0.64 -1.95
CA ARG A 19 6.31 0.60 -2.61
C ARG A 19 6.76 0.34 -4.05
N HIS A 20 7.59 -0.68 -4.26
CA HIS A 20 8.07 -1.04 -5.58
C HIS A 20 6.92 -1.44 -6.52
N TRP A 21 5.98 -2.26 -6.04
CA TRP A 21 4.79 -2.61 -6.81
C TRP A 21 3.99 -1.36 -7.22
N GLY A 22 3.80 -0.41 -6.30
CA GLY A 22 3.12 0.85 -6.62
C GLY A 22 3.88 1.76 -7.60
N GLU A 23 5.21 1.66 -7.67
CA GLU A 23 6.03 2.43 -8.63
C GLU A 23 6.03 1.81 -10.04
N THR A 24 5.68 0.54 -10.18
CA THR A 24 5.71 -0.22 -11.45
C THR A 24 4.34 -0.45 -12.07
N HIS A 25 3.25 -0.01 -11.41
CA HIS A 25 1.87 -0.14 -11.86
C HIS A 25 1.22 1.21 -12.10
N SER A 26 0.12 1.23 -12.85
CA SER A 26 -0.62 2.44 -13.14
C SER A 26 -1.34 2.98 -11.91
N GLU A 27 -1.63 4.29 -11.90
CA GLU A 27 -2.42 4.92 -10.82
C GLU A 27 -3.79 4.26 -10.65
N ALA A 28 -4.41 3.78 -11.74
CA ALA A 28 -5.69 3.08 -11.70
C ALA A 28 -5.59 1.73 -10.95
N GLU A 29 -4.55 0.94 -11.22
CA GLU A 29 -4.31 -0.34 -10.53
C GLU A 29 -3.96 -0.13 -9.06
N VAL A 30 -3.14 0.88 -8.77
CA VAL A 30 -2.79 1.25 -7.39
C VAL A 30 -4.04 1.67 -6.63
N ARG A 31 -4.90 2.49 -7.23
CA ARG A 31 -6.17 2.91 -6.61
C ARG A 31 -7.09 1.74 -6.34
N GLU A 32 -7.30 0.86 -7.32
CA GLU A 32 -8.15 -0.33 -7.17
C GLU A 32 -7.66 -1.21 -6.00
N LEU A 33 -6.34 -1.38 -5.86
CA LEU A 33 -5.75 -2.14 -4.76
C LEU A 33 -5.97 -1.46 -3.40
N LEU A 34 -5.75 -0.14 -3.31
CA LEU A 34 -5.89 0.61 -2.06
C LEU A 34 -7.34 0.67 -1.56
N GLU A 35 -8.31 0.77 -2.47
CA GLU A 35 -9.74 0.79 -2.15
C GLU A 35 -10.24 -0.53 -1.52
N GLN A 36 -9.49 -1.63 -1.64
CA GLN A 36 -9.78 -2.88 -0.91
C GLN A 36 -9.55 -2.76 0.60
N ASN A 37 -8.81 -1.75 1.06
CA ASN A 37 -8.64 -1.44 2.48
C ASN A 37 -9.53 -0.24 2.86
N PRO A 38 -10.66 -0.46 3.56
CA PRO A 38 -11.58 0.63 3.92
C PRO A 38 -11.02 1.56 5.01
N SER A 39 -9.87 1.25 5.59
CA SER A 39 -9.26 2.04 6.66
C SER A 39 -8.51 3.24 6.10
N PHE A 40 -8.76 4.41 6.68
CA PHE A 40 -8.08 5.66 6.31
C PHE A 40 -7.47 6.32 7.55
N VAL A 41 -6.23 6.79 7.44
CA VAL A 41 -5.51 7.46 8.54
C VAL A 41 -5.47 8.97 8.28
N SER A 42 -6.14 9.74 9.14
CA SER A 42 -6.06 11.21 9.15
C SER A 42 -4.95 11.68 10.09
N LEU A 43 -3.97 12.43 9.57
CA LEU A 43 -2.90 13.00 10.40
C LEU A 43 -3.41 14.25 11.15
N ASN A 44 -3.37 14.21 12.49
CA ASN A 44 -3.64 15.40 13.31
C ASN A 44 -2.36 16.23 13.49
N ARG A 45 -2.39 17.49 13.04
CA ARG A 45 -1.23 18.40 13.00
C ARG A 45 -0.66 18.73 14.40
N ASN A 46 -1.41 18.51 15.48
CA ASN A 46 -0.98 18.81 16.86
C ASN A 46 -0.06 17.77 17.51
N LEU A 47 0.21 16.64 16.86
CA LEU A 47 1.09 15.57 17.40
C LEU A 47 2.56 15.68 16.95
N LEU A 48 2.91 16.67 16.13
CA LEU A 48 4.28 16.84 15.59
C LEU A 48 5.20 17.71 16.50
N HIS A 49 4.68 18.22 17.62
CA HIS A 49 5.40 19.13 18.54
C HIS A 49 5.48 18.59 19.98
N ARG A 50 5.39 17.28 20.18
CA ARG A 50 5.69 16.63 21.47
C ARG A 50 6.78 15.59 21.31
#